data_AF-A0A950W306-F1
#
_entry.id   AF-A0A950W306-F1
#
_cell.length_a   1.000
_cell.length_b   1.000
_cell.length_c   1.000
_cell.angle_alpha   90.00
_cell.angle_beta   90.00
_cell.angle_gamma   90.00
#
_symmetry.space_group_name_H-M   'P 1'
#
loop_
_entity.id
_entity.type
_entity.pdbx_description
1 polymer ?
#
loop_
_entity_poly.entity_id
_entity_poly.type
_entity_poly.pdbx_seq_one_letter_code
_entity_poly.pdbx_strand_id
1 'polypeptide(L)' 'MRKRLNPIPRFKDEAEERRFWETHDSAEYVDWSKAERVRFPNLRPTTTAISLRLPVPLLERIKVAANKRDVPYQSLI' A
#
# COMPACT_ATOMS: atom_id res chain seq x y z
N MET A 1 -15.32 23.98 14.54
CA MET A 1 -16.33 23.24 15.32
C MET A 1 -15.70 21.94 15.79
N ARG A 2 -15.75 21.61 17.10
CA ARG A 2 -15.30 20.29 17.60
C ARG A 2 -16.32 19.24 17.16
N LYS A 3 -15.97 18.42 16.17
CA LYS A 3 -16.80 17.27 15.76
C LYS A 3 -16.78 16.26 16.93
N ARG A 4 -17.95 15.82 17.38
CA ARG A 4 -18.05 14.74 18.38
C ARG A 4 -17.73 13.43 17.67
N LEU A 5 -16.65 12.77 18.10
CA LEU A 5 -16.24 11.50 17.52
C LEU A 5 -16.99 10.35 18.18
N ASN A 6 -17.38 9.38 17.37
CA ASN A 6 -17.97 8.13 17.85
C ASN A 6 -16.90 7.28 18.56
N PRO A 7 -17.27 6.52 19.60
CA PRO A 7 -16.34 5.61 20.26
C PRO A 7 -15.89 4.52 19.28
N ILE A 8 -14.57 4.27 19.22
CA ILE A 8 -14.00 3.19 18.41
C ILE A 8 -14.42 1.85 19.03
N PRO A 9 -15.02 0.92 18.27
CA PRO A 9 -15.38 -0.41 18.76
C PRO A 9 -14.16 -1.20 19.24
N ARG A 10 -14.36 -2.15 20.17
CA ARG A 10 -13.32 -3.12 20.52
C ARG A 10 -13.37 -4.28 19.51
N PHE A 11 -12.32 -4.42 18.70
CA PHE A 11 -12.17 -5.53 17.76
C PHE A 11 -11.46 -6.70 18.42
N LYS A 12 -11.82 -7.92 18.04
CA LYS A 12 -11.19 -9.15 18.51
C LYS A 12 -9.94 -9.49 17.73
N ASP A 13 -9.92 -9.17 16.44
CA ASP A 13 -8.80 -9.42 15.54
C ASP A 13 -8.66 -8.32 14.45
N GLU A 14 -7.52 -8.31 13.77
CA GLU A 14 -7.21 -7.34 12.70
C GLU A 14 -8.13 -7.49 11.48
N ALA A 15 -8.62 -8.70 11.21
CA ALA A 15 -9.48 -8.95 10.06
C ALA A 15 -10.88 -8.33 10.25
N GLU A 16 -11.41 -8.39 11.47
CA GLU A 16 -12.64 -7.72 11.89
C GLU A 16 -12.49 -6.20 11.83
N GLU A 17 -11.37 -5.67 12.33
CA GLU A 17 -11.05 -4.25 12.23
C GLU A 17 -11.00 -3.77 10.77
N ARG A 18 -10.31 -4.51 9.89
CA ARG A 18 -10.23 -4.17 8.46
C ARG A 18 -11.61 -4.12 7.80
N ARG A 19 -12.46 -5.12 8.04
CA ARG A 19 -13.84 -5.17 7.50
C ARG A 19 -14.69 -4.01 7.99
N PHE A 20 -14.50 -3.58 9.24
CA PHE A 20 -15.17 -2.42 9.79
C PHE A 20 -14.75 -1.14 9.06
N TRP A 21 -13.44 -0.90 8.91
CA TRP A 21 -12.92 0.29 8.24
C TRP A 21 -13.16 0.32 6.73
N GLU A 22 -13.32 -0.84 6.07
CA GLU A 22 -13.73 -0.90 4.66
C GLU A 22 -15.15 -0.36 4.43
N THR A 23 -16.00 -0.41 5.47
CA THR A 23 -17.42 -0.03 5.37
C THR A 23 -17.79 1.27 6.08
N HIS A 24 -16.92 1.79 6.97
CA HIS A 24 -17.19 2.96 7.79
C HIS A 24 -16.22 4.12 7.52
N ASP A 25 -16.71 5.35 7.52
CA ASP A 25 -15.87 6.54 7.36
C ASP A 25 -15.06 6.83 8.64
N SER A 26 -13.74 6.72 8.53
CA SER A 26 -12.77 7.04 9.58
C SER A 26 -12.88 8.47 10.14
N ALA A 27 -13.42 9.43 9.39
CA ALA A 27 -13.59 10.82 9.83
C ALA A 27 -14.67 11.01 10.91
N GLU A 28 -15.46 9.98 11.21
CA GLU A 28 -16.43 9.99 12.32
C GLU A 28 -15.86 9.46 13.63
N TYR A 29 -14.73 8.73 13.57
CA TYR A 29 -14.13 8.04 14.71
C TYR A 29 -12.76 8.60 15.10
N VAL A 30 -12.01 9.16 14.14
CA VAL A 30 -10.62 9.61 14.34
C VAL A 30 -10.49 11.14 14.23
N ASP A 31 -9.78 11.75 15.19
CA ASP A 31 -9.39 13.16 15.13
C ASP A 31 -8.17 13.34 14.23
N TRP A 32 -8.40 13.50 12.93
CA TRP A 32 -7.35 13.74 11.95
C TRP A 32 -6.54 15.02 12.20
N SER A 33 -7.03 15.96 13.02
CA SER A 33 -6.29 17.18 13.40
C SER A 33 -5.06 16.87 14.26
N LYS A 34 -5.04 15.71 14.91
CA LYS A 34 -3.91 15.22 15.72
C LYS A 34 -3.02 14.23 14.97
N ALA A 35 -3.32 13.95 13.70
CA ALA A 35 -2.56 12.98 12.93
C ALA A 35 -1.15 13.51 12.64
N GLU A 36 -0.15 12.68 12.91
CA GLU A 36 1.25 12.99 12.62
C GLU A 36 1.71 12.30 11.33
N ARG A 37 2.59 12.97 10.59
CA ARG A 37 3.24 12.38 9.42
C ARG A 37 4.27 11.36 9.88
N VAL A 38 3.86 10.10 9.91
CA VAL A 38 4.74 8.96 10.18
C VAL A 38 5.35 8.43 8.89
N ARG A 39 6.63 8.08 8.94
CA ARG A 39 7.29 7.28 7.89
C ARG A 39 7.36 5.85 8.39
N PHE A 40 7.00 4.89 7.53
CA PHE A 40 7.10 3.48 7.84
C PHE A 40 8.27 2.84 7.07
N PRO A 41 9.53 3.05 7.51
CA PRO A 41 10.70 2.57 6.77
C PRO A 41 10.77 1.04 6.65
N ASN A 42 10.06 0.32 7.51
CA ASN A 42 10.12 -1.15 7.60
C ASN A 42 8.92 -1.86 6.95
N LEU A 43 7.89 -1.14 6.51
CA LEU A 43 6.77 -1.76 5.80
C LEU A 43 7.22 -2.08 4.37
N ARG A 44 7.38 -3.36 4.08
CA ARG A 44 7.63 -3.83 2.71
C ARG A 44 6.30 -3.85 1.95
N PRO A 45 6.20 -3.22 0.77
CA PRO A 45 5.08 -3.44 -0.13
C PRO A 45 4.92 -4.93 -0.43
N THR A 46 3.68 -5.41 -0.48
CA THR A 46 3.39 -6.81 -0.81
C THR A 46 3.69 -7.05 -2.29
N THR A 47 4.42 -8.12 -2.61
CA THR A 47 4.72 -8.53 -3.99
C THR A 47 3.94 -9.79 -4.34
N THR A 48 3.42 -9.86 -5.57
CA THR A 48 2.65 -11.02 -6.07
C THR A 48 3.24 -11.46 -7.40
N ALA A 49 3.54 -12.75 -7.55
CA ALA A 49 4.07 -13.28 -8.80
C ALA A 49 2.96 -13.35 -9.87
N ILE A 50 3.21 -12.71 -11.02
CA ILE A 50 2.32 -12.76 -12.18
C ILE A 50 3.06 -13.29 -13.41
N SER A 51 2.35 -13.98 -14.30
CA SER A 51 2.88 -14.47 -15.58
C SER A 51 2.41 -13.55 -16.70
N LEU A 52 3.35 -12.83 -17.34
CA LEU A 52 3.07 -11.91 -18.45
C LEU A 52 3.85 -12.33 -19.71
N ARG A 53 3.22 -12.20 -20.89
CA ARG A 53 3.88 -12.40 -22.18
C ARG A 53 4.29 -11.06 -22.78
N LEU A 54 5.55 -10.93 -23.17
CA LEU A 54 6.13 -9.73 -23.76
C LEU A 54 6.80 -10.06 -25.11
N PRO A 55 6.76 -9.16 -26.11
CA PRO A 55 7.56 -9.30 -27.31
C PRO A 55 9.07 -9.31 -27.00
N VAL A 56 9.83 -10.21 -27.63
CA VAL A 56 11.28 -10.38 -27.40
C VAL A 56 12.08 -9.06 -27.50
N PRO A 57 11.87 -8.19 -28.52
CA PRO A 57 12.63 -6.95 -28.64
C PRO A 57 12.39 -5.98 -27.48
N LEU A 58 11.19 -5.99 -26.90
CA LEU A 58 10.85 -5.16 -25.75
C LEU A 58 11.56 -5.67 -24.49
N LEU A 59 11.57 -6.98 -24.28
CA LEU A 59 12.26 -7.59 -23.13
C LEU A 59 13.76 -7.25 -23.13
N GLU A 60 14.42 -7.32 -24.29
CA GLU A 60 15.84 -6.97 -24.41
C GLU A 60 16.10 -5.50 -24.07
N ARG A 61 15.25 -4.59 -24.53
CA ARG A 61 15.36 -3.16 -24.19
C ARG A 61 15.20 -2.91 -22.69
N ILE A 62 14.28 -3.61 -22.03
CA ILE A 62 14.07 -3.50 -20.58
C ILE A 62 15.31 -4.03 -19.83
N LYS A 63 15.88 -5.17 -20.25
CA LYS A 63 17.11 -5.72 -19.65
C LYS A 63 18.28 -4.73 -19.74
N VAL A 64 18.48 -4.09 -20.89
CA VAL A 64 19.54 -3.09 -21.07
C VAL A 64 19.30 -1.87 -20.16
N ALA A 65 18.07 -1.38 -20.08
CA ALA A 65 17.73 -0.24 -19.23
C ALA A 65 17.89 -0.56 -17.73
N ALA A 66 17.56 -1.78 -17.33
CA ALA A 66 17.67 -2.26 -15.95
C ALA A 66 19.15 -2.42 -15.54
N ASN A 67 19.96 -3.02 -16.41
CA ASN A 67 21.41 -3.15 -16.19
C ASN A 67 22.09 -1.78 -16.04
N LYS A 68 21.70 -0.78 -16.85
CA LYS A 68 22.20 0.59 -16.71
C LYS A 68 21.87 1.24 -15.36
N ARG A 69 20.77 0.82 -14.72
CA ARG A 69 20.32 1.31 -13.42
C ARG A 69 20.77 0.44 -12.25
N ASP A 70 21.53 -0.63 -12.53
CA ASP A 70 21.93 -1.66 -11.55
C ASP A 70 20.73 -2.24 -10.78
N VAL A 71 19.59 -2.43 -11.48
CA VAL A 71 18.39 -3.04 -10.91
C VAL A 71 17.95 -4.26 -11.74
N PRO A 72 17.21 -5.22 -11.15
CA PRO A 72 16.58 -6.30 -11.90
C PRO A 72 15.58 -5.75 -12.94
N TYR A 73 15.49 -6.40 -14.10
CA TYR A 73 14.55 -5.99 -15.16
C TYR A 73 13.09 -6.10 -14.73
N GLN A 74 12.79 -7.01 -13.80
CA GLN A 74 11.46 -7.18 -13.21
C GLN A 74 11.02 -5.96 -12.40
N SER A 75 11.95 -5.11 -11.93
CA SER A 75 11.62 -3.88 -11.21
C SER A 75 11.16 -2.74 -12.12
N LEU A 76 11.26 -2.91 -13.44
CA LEU A 76 10.77 -1.96 -14.45
C LEU A 76 9.40 -2.33 -15.04
N ILE A 77 8.81 -3.44 -14.58
CA ILE A 77 7.51 -3.98 -15.01
C ILE A 77 6.52 -3.77 -13.87
#